data_AF-L0JBE7-F1
#
_entry.id   AF-L0JBE7-F1
#
_cell.length_a   1.000
_cell.length_b   1.000
_cell.length_c   1.000
_cell.angle_alpha   90.00
_cell.angle_beta   90.00
_cell.angle_gamma   90.00
#
_symmetry.space_group_name_H-M   'P 1'
#
loop_
_entity.id
_entity.type
_entity.pdbx_description
1 polymer ?
#
loop_
_entity_poly.entity_id
_entity_poly.type
_entity_poly.pdbx_seq_one_letter_code
_entity_poly.pdbx_strand_id
1 'polypeptide(L)'
;MKTILVAARRNLGKLSFRTGVMTLLLCIPFYILSFAQLAFVTSAVAKGVLWFILFGLAKCFQYAGLTILGVEGVKRLKVWWKQKKG
;
A
#
# COMPACT_ATOMS: atom_id res chain seq x y z
N MET A 1 23.13 -14.51 19.63
CA MET A 1 22.08 -14.90 18.65
C MET A 1 20.87 -13.96 18.63
N LYS A 2 20.30 -13.56 19.79
CA LYS A 2 19.11 -12.68 19.85
C LYS A 2 19.28 -11.34 19.13
N THR A 3 20.47 -10.74 19.15
CA THR A 3 20.77 -9.43 18.54
C THR A 3 20.70 -9.45 17.00
N ILE A 4 21.13 -10.55 16.38
CA ILE A 4 21.11 -10.71 14.91
C ILE A 4 19.67 -10.82 14.41
N LEU A 5 18.83 -11.60 15.11
CA LEU A 5 17.40 -11.72 14.81
C LEU A 5 16.66 -10.38 14.96
N VAL A 6 17.03 -9.58 15.98
CA VAL A 6 16.46 -8.24 16.18
C VAL A 6 16.86 -7.29 15.06
N ALA A 7 18.13 -7.31 14.63
CA ALA A 7 18.62 -6.50 13.52
C ALA A 7 17.95 -6.89 12.19
N ALA A 8 17.85 -8.20 11.90
CA ALA A 8 17.17 -8.72 10.73
C ALA A 8 15.69 -8.29 10.72
N ARG A 9 14.96 -8.48 11.83
CA ARG A 9 13.55 -8.06 11.94
C ARG A 9 13.36 -6.56 11.73
N ARG A 10 14.30 -5.73 12.18
CA ARG A 10 14.26 -4.27 12.00
C ARG A 10 14.49 -3.87 10.54
N ASN A 11 15.38 -4.57 9.85
CA ASN A 11 15.65 -4.35 8.43
C ASN A 11 14.50 -4.84 7.55
N LEU A 12 13.92 -6.02 7.83
CA LEU A 12 12.72 -6.51 7.16
C LEU A 12 11.54 -5.55 7.34
N GLY A 13 11.33 -5.01 8.55
CA GLY A 13 10.31 -4.00 8.77
C GLY A 13 10.52 -2.75 7.91
N LYS A 14 11.72 -2.15 7.95
CA LYS A 14 12.03 -1.00 7.08
C LYS A 14 11.81 -1.28 5.58
N LEU A 15 12.10 -2.50 5.12
CA LEU A 15 11.85 -2.91 3.74
C LEU A 15 10.35 -3.00 3.45
N SER A 16 9.59 -3.67 4.33
CA SER A 16 8.12 -3.78 4.27
C SER A 16 7.44 -2.42 4.27
N PHE A 17 7.94 -1.46 5.06
CA PHE A 17 7.39 -0.11 5.09
C PHE A 17 7.53 0.59 3.73
N ARG A 18 8.73 0.51 3.13
CA ARG A 18 8.98 1.12 1.82
C ARG A 18 8.15 0.46 0.73
N THR A 19 8.00 -0.86 0.76
CA THR A 19 7.16 -1.57 -0.21
C THR A 19 5.68 -1.23 -0.01
N GLY A 20 5.20 -1.09 1.22
CA GLY A 20 3.84 -0.64 1.52
C GLY A 20 3.55 0.77 0.99
N VAL A 21 4.49 1.72 1.17
CA VAL A 21 4.39 3.09 0.65
C VAL A 21 4.41 3.10 -0.88
N MET A 22 5.35 2.38 -1.50
CA MET A 22 5.44 2.29 -2.97
C MET A 22 4.19 1.67 -3.58
N THR A 23 3.65 0.63 -2.95
CA THR A 23 2.40 -0.02 -3.34
C THR A 23 1.21 0.93 -3.25
N LEU A 24 1.12 1.74 -2.19
CA LEU A 24 0.07 2.76 -2.03
C LEU A 24 0.20 3.88 -3.06
N LEU A 25 1.42 4.30 -3.41
CA LEU A 25 1.66 5.29 -4.47
C LEU A 25 1.28 4.73 -5.85
N LEU A 26 1.56 3.46 -6.13
CA LEU A 26 1.17 2.78 -7.38
C LEU A 26 -0.34 2.57 -7.51
N CYS A 27 -1.08 2.55 -6.40
CA CYS A 27 -2.55 2.54 -6.43
C CYS A 27 -3.13 3.79 -7.11
N ILE A 28 -2.48 4.95 -7.00
CA ILE A 28 -2.97 6.22 -7.53
C ILE A 28 -3.06 6.22 -9.07
N PRO A 29 -1.98 5.90 -9.82
CA PRO A 29 -2.08 5.82 -11.28
C PRO A 29 -2.99 4.68 -11.74
N PHE A 30 -3.03 3.54 -11.05
CA PHE A 30 -3.96 2.45 -11.37
C PHE A 30 -5.43 2.87 -11.22
N TYR A 31 -5.74 3.64 -10.17
CA TYR A 31 -7.07 4.19 -9.95
C TYR A 31 -7.47 5.17 -11.06
N ILE A 32 -6.56 6.09 -11.43
CA ILE A 32 -6.79 7.07 -12.50
C ILE A 32 -6.98 6.38 -13.86
N LEU A 33 -6.15 5.37 -14.17
CA LEU A 33 -6.27 4.58 -15.40
C LEU A 33 -7.59 3.81 -15.47
N SER A 34 -8.08 3.30 -14.33
CA SER A 34 -9.39 2.67 -14.24
C SER A 34 -10.51 3.63 -14.69
N PHE A 35 -10.43 4.92 -14.35
CA PHE A 35 -11.40 5.92 -14.82
C PHE A 35 -11.15 6.40 -16.26
N ALA A 36 -9.91 6.40 -16.74
CA ALA A 36 -9.59 6.77 -18.13
C ALA A 36 -10.27 5.83 -19.15
N GLN A 37 -10.43 4.55 -18.81
CA GLN A 37 -11.17 3.58 -19.63
C GLN A 37 -12.67 3.87 -19.74
N LEU A 38 -13.24 4.67 -18.83
CA LEU A 38 -14.64 5.10 -18.89
C LEU A 38 -14.88 6.10 -20.03
N ALA A 39 -13.83 6.85 -20.43
CA ALA A 39 -13.88 7.85 -21.50
C ALA A 39 -13.63 7.28 -22.91
N PHE A 40 -13.07 6.07 -23.01
CA PHE A 40 -12.78 5.43 -24.29
C PHE A 40 -14.06 4.78 -24.87
N VAL A 41 -14.34 4.84 -26.18
CA VAL A 41 -15.54 4.22 -26.78
C VAL A 41 -15.22 2.80 -27.31
N THR A 42 -15.28 1.81 -26.41
CA THR A 42 -15.20 0.36 -26.72
C THR A 42 -16.40 -0.43 -26.15
N SER A 43 -16.51 -1.72 -26.51
CA SER A 43 -17.56 -2.63 -26.03
C SER A 43 -17.73 -2.59 -24.51
N ALA A 44 -18.97 -2.41 -24.05
CA ALA A 44 -19.32 -2.21 -22.63
C ALA A 44 -18.87 -3.37 -21.73
N VAL A 45 -18.91 -4.60 -22.24
CA VAL A 45 -18.50 -5.80 -21.50
C VAL A 45 -16.99 -5.83 -21.26
N ALA A 46 -16.20 -5.56 -22.29
CA ALA A 46 -14.73 -5.56 -22.18
C ALA A 46 -14.24 -4.46 -21.22
N LYS A 47 -14.88 -3.28 -21.26
CA LYS A 47 -14.63 -2.20 -20.29
C LYS A 47 -14.96 -2.60 -18.87
N GLY A 48 -16.13 -3.22 -18.66
CA GLY A 48 -16.58 -3.63 -17.33
C GLY A 48 -15.62 -4.61 -16.68
N VAL A 49 -15.14 -5.60 -17.45
CA VAL A 49 -14.15 -6.58 -16.96
C VAL A 49 -12.81 -5.92 -16.66
N LEU A 50 -12.30 -5.09 -17.57
CA LEU A 50 -11.00 -4.44 -17.38
C LEU A 50 -11.04 -3.41 -16.24
N TRP A 51 -12.16 -2.70 -16.07
CA TRP A 51 -12.42 -1.81 -14.95
C TRP A 51 -12.51 -2.58 -13.63
N PHE A 52 -13.26 -3.68 -13.57
CA PHE A 52 -13.39 -4.49 -12.36
C PHE A 52 -12.03 -5.03 -11.89
N ILE A 53 -11.21 -5.52 -12.82
CA ILE A 53 -9.86 -6.03 -12.51
C ILE A 53 -8.96 -4.91 -12.02
N LEU A 54 -8.86 -3.78 -12.75
CA LEU A 54 -7.96 -2.68 -12.39
C LEU A 54 -8.39 -1.97 -11.10
N PHE A 55 -9.70 -1.73 -10.93
CA PHE A 55 -10.26 -1.14 -9.73
C PHE A 55 -10.10 -2.08 -8.51
N GLY A 56 -10.35 -3.38 -8.71
CA GLY A 56 -10.13 -4.40 -7.70
C GLY A 56 -8.65 -4.48 -7.28
N LEU A 57 -7.72 -4.46 -8.24
CA LEU A 57 -6.29 -4.42 -7.96
C LEU A 57 -5.90 -3.15 -7.19
N ALA A 58 -6.42 -1.98 -7.60
CA ALA A 58 -6.16 -0.72 -6.92
C ALA A 58 -6.63 -0.79 -5.45
N LYS A 59 -7.84 -1.28 -5.19
CA LYS A 59 -8.35 -1.49 -3.83
C LYS A 59 -7.50 -2.48 -3.03
N CYS A 60 -7.08 -3.58 -3.63
CA CYS A 60 -6.16 -4.53 -3.00
C CYS A 60 -4.85 -3.86 -2.59
N PHE A 61 -4.23 -3.08 -3.48
CA PHE A 61 -3.00 -2.34 -3.18
C PHE A 61 -3.21 -1.25 -2.13
N GLN A 62 -4.37 -0.58 -2.13
CA GLN A 62 -4.75 0.41 -1.12
C GLN A 62 -4.84 -0.22 0.27
N TYR A 63 -5.60 -1.31 0.43
CA TYR A 63 -5.78 -1.98 1.72
C TYR A 63 -4.52 -2.73 2.17
N ALA A 64 -3.79 -3.38 1.26
CA ALA A 64 -2.51 -4.02 1.56
C ALA A 64 -1.46 -3.00 1.98
N GLY A 65 -1.37 -1.88 1.26
CA GLY A 65 -0.48 -0.78 1.62
C GLY A 65 -0.83 -0.18 2.98
N LEU A 66 -2.12 0.09 3.25
CA LEU A 66 -2.60 0.61 4.53
C LEU A 66 -2.40 -0.36 5.70
N THR A 67 -2.53 -1.66 5.50
CA THR A 67 -2.29 -2.67 6.56
C THR A 67 -0.80 -2.75 6.89
N ILE A 68 0.08 -2.74 5.88
CA ILE A 68 1.54 -2.73 6.07
C ILE A 68 2.00 -1.41 6.74
N LEU A 69 1.55 -0.27 6.22
CA LEU A 69 1.83 1.05 6.80
C LEU A 69 1.20 1.24 8.17
N GLY A 70 0.01 0.71 8.43
CA GLY A 70 -0.70 0.86 9.69
C GLY A 70 0.04 0.20 10.84
N VAL A 71 0.50 -1.04 10.66
CA VAL A 71 1.20 -1.79 11.73
C VAL A 71 2.54 -1.16 12.08
N GLU A 72 3.30 -0.69 11.08
CA GLU A 72 4.60 -0.03 11.31
C GLU A 72 4.50 1.45 11.65
N GLY A 73 3.54 2.15 11.05
CA GLY A 73 3.17 3.53 11.35
C GLY A 73 2.71 3.68 12.78
N VAL A 74 1.82 2.80 13.27
CA VAL A 74 1.40 2.77 14.69
C VAL A 74 2.60 2.51 15.60
N LYS A 75 3.50 1.61 15.24
CA LYS A 75 4.73 1.33 16.01
C LYS A 75 5.63 2.56 16.10
N ARG A 76 5.87 3.25 14.98
CA ARG A 76 6.68 4.49 14.94
C ARG A 76 6.00 5.64 15.66
N LEU A 77 4.69 5.83 15.48
CA LEU A 77 3.92 6.88 16.12
C LEU A 77 3.88 6.69 17.64
N LYS A 78 3.74 5.45 18.12
CA LYS A 78 3.76 5.12 19.56
C LYS A 78 5.13 5.39 20.18
N VAL A 79 6.23 5.17 19.45
CA VAL A 79 7.58 5.52 19.89
C VAL A 79 7.77 7.04 19.90
N TRP A 80 7.33 7.74 18.86
CA TRP A 80 7.40 9.20 18.78
C TRP A 80 6.60 9.88 19.89
N TRP A 81 5.40 9.36 20.17
CA TRP A 81 4.55 9.89 21.23
C TRP A 81 5.10 9.63 22.63
N LYS A 82 5.78 8.48 22.85
CA LYS A 82 6.52 8.23 24.09
C LYS A 82 7.71 9.17 24.27
N GLN A 83 8.43 9.51 23.19
CA GLN A 83 9.55 10.45 23.25
C GLN A 83 9.12 11.92 23.43
N LYS A 84 7.89 12.27 23.07
CA LYS A 84 7.36 13.63 23.28
C LYS A 84 6.77 13.84 24.69
N LYS A 85 6.60 12.77 25.46
CA LYS A 85 5.98 12.78 26.80
C LYS A 85 6.98 12.59 27.95
N GLY A 86 8.25 12.37 27.65
CA GLY A 86 9.36 12.36 28.61
C GLY A 86 10.36 13.44 28.24
#